data_AF-A0A935KHA4-F1
#
_entry.id   AF-A0A935KHA4-F1
#
_cell.length_a   1.000
_cell.length_b   1.000
_cell.length_c   1.000
_cell.angle_alpha   90.00
_cell.angle_beta   90.00
_cell.angle_gamma   90.00
#
_symmetry.space_group_name_H-M   'P 1'
#
loop_
_entity.id
_entity.type
_entity.pdbx_description
1 polymer ?
#
loop_
_entity_poly.entity_id
_entity_poly.type
_entity_poly.pdbx_seq_one_letter_code
_entity_poly.pdbx_strand_id
1 'polypeptide(L)'
;MIVKTVLAAAAAAILTTNGALAQSARDCDGQGRCRVAISVAGACEDQRNILVSPETVAMGPGGQRTIVWRLPPGFEFCPANGDGIVFKRGDNDFQFFDARRTDHPDGDVDAGPPDKCRKHFRWKNKNEPHTAGRTYEYLIRFTGPNRQSCVKDPFVRNG
;
A
#
# COMPACT_ATOMS: atom_id res chain seq x y z
N MET A 1 -50.03 -40.20 32.25
CA MET A 1 -48.56 -40.25 32.14
C MET A 1 -48.18 -39.82 30.72
N ILE A 2 -47.65 -38.59 30.54
CA ILE A 2 -46.30 -38.24 30.02
C ILE A 2 -46.05 -38.86 28.61
N VAL A 3 -45.71 -38.18 27.50
CA VAL A 3 -44.87 -36.99 27.24
C VAL A 3 -45.31 -36.36 25.90
N LYS A 4 -45.39 -35.02 25.83
CA LYS A 4 -45.36 -34.27 24.56
C LYS A 4 -43.90 -34.12 24.12
N THR A 5 -43.51 -34.68 22.98
CA THR A 5 -42.18 -34.43 22.38
C THR A 5 -42.31 -33.49 21.20
N VAL A 6 -42.00 -32.22 21.45
CA VAL A 6 -41.73 -31.21 20.41
C VAL A 6 -40.26 -31.39 20.01
N LEU A 7 -39.99 -31.86 18.79
CA LEU A 7 -38.65 -31.80 18.20
C LEU A 7 -38.45 -30.39 17.65
N ALA A 8 -37.75 -29.55 18.43
CA ALA A 8 -37.19 -28.31 17.92
C ALA A 8 -35.94 -28.65 17.09
N ALA A 9 -36.02 -28.50 15.77
CA ALA A 9 -34.85 -28.50 14.91
C ALA A 9 -34.12 -27.16 15.11
N ALA A 10 -33.10 -27.16 15.96
CA ALA A 10 -32.18 -26.03 16.08
C ALA A 10 -31.31 -25.98 14.81
N ALA A 11 -31.61 -25.06 13.91
CA ALA A 11 -30.71 -24.70 12.83
C ALA A 11 -29.46 -24.03 13.43
N ALA A 12 -28.40 -24.82 13.63
CA ALA A 12 -27.09 -24.31 13.96
C ALA A 12 -26.54 -23.56 12.74
N ALA A 13 -26.76 -22.24 12.70
CA ALA A 13 -26.06 -21.37 11.78
C ALA A 13 -24.58 -21.36 12.18
N ILE A 14 -23.77 -22.19 11.52
CA ILE A 14 -22.31 -22.12 11.62
C ILE A 14 -21.92 -20.80 10.96
N LEU A 15 -21.79 -19.75 11.78
CA LEU A 15 -21.05 -18.55 11.42
C LEU A 15 -19.57 -18.94 11.29
N THR A 16 -19.20 -19.53 10.15
CA THR A 16 -17.81 -19.51 9.73
C THR A 16 -17.49 -18.04 9.47
N THR A 17 -16.90 -17.39 10.46
CA THR A 17 -16.17 -16.14 10.28
C THR A 17 -15.15 -16.39 9.18
N ASN A 18 -15.49 -16.01 7.95
CA ASN A 18 -14.56 -16.05 6.84
C ASN A 18 -13.32 -15.30 7.27
N GLY A 19 -12.23 -16.04 7.45
CA GLY A 19 -11.00 -15.55 8.05
C GLY A 19 -10.48 -14.35 7.28
N ALA A 20 -10.56 -13.18 7.90
CA ALA A 20 -9.92 -11.95 7.46
C ALA A 20 -8.38 -11.99 7.66
N LEU A 21 -7.76 -13.17 7.64
CA LEU A 21 -6.32 -13.37 7.86
C LEU A 21 -5.61 -14.06 6.68
N ALA A 22 -6.32 -14.46 5.62
CA ALA A 22 -5.71 -15.09 4.45
C ALA A 22 -5.35 -14.12 3.31
N GLN A 23 -5.64 -12.82 3.47
CA GLN A 23 -5.48 -11.83 2.40
C GLN A 23 -4.15 -11.05 2.47
N SER A 24 -3.33 -11.29 3.49
CA SER A 24 -2.05 -10.58 3.68
C SER A 24 -0.90 -11.03 2.76
N ALA A 25 -1.15 -11.98 1.86
CA ALA A 25 -0.12 -12.62 1.02
C ALA A 25 -0.25 -12.35 -0.48
N ARG A 26 -1.24 -11.57 -0.94
CA ARG A 26 -1.40 -11.30 -2.39
C ARG A 26 -0.57 -10.11 -2.88
N ASP A 27 -0.40 -9.10 -2.04
CA ASP A 27 0.25 -7.83 -2.44
C ASP A 27 1.74 -7.79 -2.13
N CYS A 28 2.18 -8.67 -1.21
CA CYS A 28 3.56 -8.89 -0.85
C CYS A 28 4.00 -10.27 -1.35
N ASP A 29 5.17 -10.34 -1.98
CA ASP A 29 5.75 -11.61 -2.37
C ASP A 29 6.35 -12.37 -1.16
N GLY A 30 6.71 -13.63 -1.36
CA GLY A 30 7.34 -14.47 -0.34
C GLY A 30 8.70 -13.98 0.15
N GLN A 31 9.26 -12.92 -0.45
CA GLN A 31 10.50 -12.27 -0.01
C GLN A 31 10.22 -11.00 0.81
N GLY A 32 8.95 -10.68 1.11
CA GLY A 32 8.57 -9.51 1.89
C GLY A 32 8.56 -8.20 1.11
N ARG A 33 8.50 -8.27 -0.23
CA ARG A 33 8.37 -7.09 -1.09
C ARG A 33 6.92 -6.88 -1.47
N CYS A 34 6.38 -5.75 -1.06
CA CYS A 34 5.01 -5.32 -1.31
C CYS A 34 4.99 -4.28 -2.42
N ARG A 35 4.09 -4.43 -3.40
CA ARG A 35 4.08 -3.57 -4.59
C ARG A 35 2.75 -2.84 -4.72
N VAL A 36 2.85 -1.53 -4.94
CA VAL A 36 1.73 -0.65 -5.27
C VAL A 36 1.91 -0.16 -6.69
N ALA A 37 1.04 -0.55 -7.59
CA ALA A 37 0.95 0.00 -8.93
C ALA A 37 0.00 1.21 -8.93
N ILE A 38 0.39 2.25 -9.65
CA ILE A 38 -0.43 3.43 -9.88
C ILE A 38 -0.86 3.38 -11.34
N SER A 39 -2.15 3.59 -11.59
CA SER A 39 -2.72 3.74 -12.93
C SER A 39 -3.35 5.12 -13.03
N VAL A 40 -3.24 5.75 -14.19
CA VAL A 40 -3.84 7.07 -14.44
C VAL A 40 -4.70 6.95 -15.69
N ALA A 41 -5.96 7.35 -15.58
CA ALA A 41 -6.90 7.41 -16.69
C ALA A 41 -7.25 8.87 -16.99
N GLY A 42 -6.68 9.44 -18.05
CA GLY A 42 -6.89 10.87 -18.40
C GLY A 42 -5.84 11.80 -17.80
N ALA A 43 -6.22 13.05 -17.53
CA ALA A 43 -5.30 14.08 -17.01
C ALA A 43 -5.17 14.03 -15.48
N CYS A 44 -4.02 14.49 -14.97
CA CYS A 44 -3.71 14.55 -13.52
C CYS A 44 -4.42 15.66 -12.75
N GLU A 45 -5.15 16.53 -13.45
CA GLU A 45 -5.89 17.65 -12.87
C GLU A 45 -7.01 17.16 -11.93
N ASP A 46 -7.56 15.97 -12.20
CA ASP A 46 -8.59 15.35 -11.38
C ASP A 46 -8.05 14.11 -10.66
N GLN A 47 -8.03 14.13 -9.33
CA GLN A 47 -7.52 13.00 -8.53
C GLN A 47 -8.38 11.73 -8.66
N ARG A 48 -9.62 11.84 -9.14
CA ARG A 48 -10.50 10.68 -9.42
C ARG A 48 -9.97 9.83 -10.57
N ASN A 49 -9.17 10.42 -11.46
CA ASN A 49 -8.52 9.75 -12.59
C ASN A 49 -7.31 8.91 -12.18
N ILE A 50 -6.78 9.12 -10.98
CA ILE A 50 -5.64 8.36 -10.46
C ILE A 50 -6.19 7.19 -9.65
N LEU A 51 -5.91 5.98 -10.13
CA LEU A 51 -6.25 4.72 -9.50
C LEU A 51 -5.00 4.12 -8.85
N VAL A 52 -5.16 3.54 -7.68
CA VAL A 52 -4.06 2.92 -6.92
C VAL A 52 -4.44 1.46 -6.69
N SER A 53 -3.54 0.54 -7.04
CA SER A 53 -3.75 -0.89 -6.92
C SER A 53 -2.52 -1.58 -6.30
N PRO A 54 -2.68 -2.33 -5.20
CA PRO A 54 -3.89 -2.41 -4.40
C PRO A 54 -4.18 -1.06 -3.74
N GLU A 55 -5.45 -0.79 -3.41
CA GLU A 55 -5.80 0.42 -2.66
C GLU A 55 -5.22 0.37 -1.24
N THR A 56 -5.18 -0.82 -0.64
CA THR A 56 -4.56 -1.09 0.66
C THR A 56 -3.46 -2.13 0.52
N VAL A 57 -2.28 -1.86 1.09
CA VAL A 57 -1.18 -2.84 1.17
C VAL A 57 -1.19 -3.54 2.53
N ALA A 58 -1.45 -4.83 2.55
CA ALA A 58 -1.36 -5.64 3.77
C ALA A 58 0.05 -6.26 3.91
N MET A 59 0.80 -5.91 4.96
CA MET A 59 2.19 -6.36 5.16
C MET A 59 2.31 -7.80 5.71
N GLY A 60 1.22 -8.35 6.24
CA GLY A 60 1.23 -9.61 6.97
C GLY A 60 2.01 -9.54 8.28
N PRO A 61 2.14 -10.69 8.98
CA PRO A 61 2.69 -10.72 10.32
C PRO A 61 4.20 -10.44 10.29
N GLY A 62 4.63 -9.44 11.06
CA GLY A 62 6.01 -9.21 11.48
C GLY A 62 7.05 -9.03 10.37
N GLY A 63 8.23 -8.55 10.77
CA GLY A 63 9.44 -8.57 9.96
C GLY A 63 9.49 -7.51 8.86
N GLN A 64 10.68 -6.93 8.68
CA GLN A 64 10.87 -5.79 7.80
C GLN A 64 10.37 -6.07 6.37
N ARG A 65 9.63 -5.11 5.82
CA ARG A 65 9.09 -5.14 4.46
C ARG A 65 9.65 -4.01 3.61
N THR A 66 9.62 -4.21 2.30
CA THR A 66 9.91 -3.17 1.31
C THR A 66 8.64 -2.88 0.53
N ILE A 67 8.24 -1.61 0.48
CA ILE A 67 7.06 -1.17 -0.26
C ILE A 67 7.52 -0.37 -1.47
N VAL A 68 7.04 -0.74 -2.66
CA VAL A 68 7.44 -0.10 -3.92
C VAL A 68 6.22 0.44 -4.65
N TRP A 69 6.15 1.75 -4.82
CA TRP A 69 5.18 2.42 -5.67
C TRP A 69 5.74 2.53 -7.09
N ARG A 70 5.00 2.01 -8.07
CA ARG A 70 5.38 1.99 -9.48
C ARG A 70 4.45 2.86 -10.29
N LEU A 71 5.02 3.83 -11.00
CA LEU A 71 4.27 4.70 -11.89
C LEU A 71 4.09 4.09 -13.28
N PRO A 72 3.03 4.47 -14.01
CA PRO A 72 2.85 4.08 -15.39
C PRO A 72 3.92 4.75 -16.28
N PRO A 73 4.18 4.22 -17.49
CA PRO A 73 5.15 4.82 -18.41
C PRO A 73 4.90 6.30 -18.69
N GLY A 74 5.96 7.11 -18.69
CA GLY A 74 5.88 8.56 -18.91
C GLY A 74 5.58 9.39 -17.65
N PHE A 75 5.39 8.74 -16.50
CA PHE A 75 5.22 9.40 -15.20
C PHE A 75 6.42 9.11 -14.31
N GLU A 76 6.79 10.09 -13.50
CA GLU A 76 8.01 10.01 -12.68
C GLU A 76 7.85 10.69 -11.32
N PHE A 77 8.61 10.22 -10.34
CA PHE A 77 8.87 10.90 -9.08
C PHE A 77 10.09 11.82 -9.24
N CYS A 78 9.86 13.11 -9.41
CA CYS A 78 10.89 14.13 -9.54
C CYS A 78 11.25 14.78 -8.20
N PRO A 79 12.51 14.66 -7.70
CA PRO A 79 12.98 15.33 -6.49
C PRO A 79 12.77 16.84 -6.48
N ALA A 80 13.06 17.50 -7.60
CA ALA A 80 12.94 18.95 -7.74
C ALA A 80 11.49 19.46 -7.52
N ASN A 81 10.50 18.61 -7.74
CA ASN A 81 9.08 18.93 -7.57
C ASN A 81 8.54 18.49 -6.19
N GLY A 82 9.37 17.89 -5.35
CA GLY A 82 8.94 17.32 -4.07
C GLY A 82 8.10 16.04 -4.22
N ASP A 83 8.19 15.34 -5.35
CA ASP A 83 7.40 14.14 -5.62
C ASP A 83 7.82 12.96 -4.75
N GLY A 84 6.87 12.15 -4.32
CA GLY A 84 7.13 10.96 -3.51
C GLY A 84 5.91 10.57 -2.69
N ILE A 85 6.18 9.81 -1.63
CA ILE A 85 5.17 9.38 -0.66
C ILE A 85 5.29 10.21 0.60
N VAL A 86 4.18 10.80 1.05
CA VAL A 86 4.12 11.67 2.23
C VAL A 86 3.03 11.17 3.15
N PHE A 87 3.37 10.76 4.37
CA PHE A 87 2.35 10.40 5.36
C PHE A 87 1.59 11.65 5.81
N LYS A 88 0.27 11.54 5.93
CA LYS A 88 -0.59 12.63 6.40
C LYS A 88 -0.36 12.96 7.87
N ARG A 89 -0.03 11.93 8.65
CA ARG A 89 0.28 12.03 10.07
C ARG A 89 1.79 11.96 10.24
N GLY A 90 2.34 12.86 11.05
CA GLY A 90 3.78 12.92 11.31
C GLY A 90 4.29 11.75 12.15
N ASP A 91 3.42 11.16 12.98
CA ASP A 91 3.75 9.99 13.79
C ASP A 91 3.29 8.71 13.07
N ASN A 92 4.26 8.02 12.46
CA ASN A 92 4.07 6.71 11.85
C ASN A 92 4.70 5.59 12.70
N ASP A 93 4.80 5.81 14.01
CA ASP A 93 5.39 4.89 14.99
C ASP A 93 6.83 4.51 14.66
N PHE A 94 7.55 5.39 13.96
CA PHE A 94 8.90 5.15 13.43
C PHE A 94 9.01 3.87 12.60
N GLN A 95 7.90 3.41 12.01
CA GLN A 95 7.88 2.16 11.25
C GLN A 95 8.51 2.33 9.88
N PHE A 96 8.46 3.53 9.28
CA PHE A 96 8.92 3.74 7.90
C PHE A 96 10.24 4.51 7.85
N PHE A 97 11.20 4.01 7.08
CA PHE A 97 12.56 4.56 7.02
C PHE A 97 13.23 4.25 5.67
N ASP A 98 14.27 5.01 5.31
CA ASP A 98 15.00 4.85 4.04
C ASP A 98 14.10 4.99 2.80
N ALA A 99 13.37 6.12 2.75
CA ALA A 99 12.57 6.54 1.60
C ALA A 99 13.49 6.91 0.43
N ARG A 100 13.26 6.31 -0.75
CA ARG A 100 14.11 6.47 -1.93
C ARG A 100 13.30 6.48 -3.21
N ARG A 101 13.75 7.27 -4.18
CA ARG A 101 13.32 7.19 -5.59
C ARG A 101 14.29 6.24 -6.31
N THR A 102 13.81 5.41 -7.22
CA THR A 102 14.59 4.36 -7.89
C THR A 102 13.95 3.97 -9.22
N ASP A 103 14.75 3.57 -10.22
CA ASP A 103 14.23 2.93 -11.44
C ASP A 103 14.25 1.40 -11.33
N HIS A 104 14.79 0.84 -10.25
CA HIS A 104 14.80 -0.61 -10.05
C HIS A 104 13.39 -1.10 -9.70
N PRO A 105 12.81 -2.06 -10.46
CA PRO A 105 11.42 -2.46 -10.30
C PRO A 105 11.12 -2.97 -8.88
N ASP A 106 12.08 -3.61 -8.23
CA ASP A 106 11.93 -4.16 -6.88
C ASP A 106 12.29 -3.17 -5.77
N GLY A 107 12.57 -1.93 -6.12
CA GLY A 107 12.88 -0.88 -5.17
C GLY A 107 14.32 -0.92 -4.68
N ASP A 108 15.21 -1.71 -5.27
CA ASP A 108 16.62 -1.76 -4.88
C ASP A 108 17.33 -0.43 -5.10
N VAL A 109 18.53 -0.33 -4.51
CA VAL A 109 19.35 0.87 -4.63
C VAL A 109 19.74 1.01 -6.09
N ASP A 110 19.41 2.16 -6.66
CA ASP A 110 19.75 2.49 -8.02
C ASP A 110 21.00 3.38 -8.02
N ALA A 111 21.98 3.03 -8.84
CA ALA A 111 23.15 3.84 -9.02
C ALA A 111 22.79 5.04 -9.89
N GLY A 112 22.87 6.24 -9.34
CA GLY A 112 22.68 7.46 -10.13
C GLY A 112 22.49 8.69 -9.27
N PRO A 113 22.39 9.87 -9.91
CA PRO A 113 22.39 11.12 -9.19
C PRO A 113 21.09 11.30 -8.38
N PRO A 114 21.16 11.95 -7.20
CA PRO A 114 20.05 12.01 -6.23
C PRO A 114 18.86 12.86 -6.69
N ASP A 115 19.08 13.76 -7.65
CA ASP A 115 18.12 14.72 -8.21
C ASP A 115 17.38 14.20 -9.45
N LYS A 116 17.82 13.07 -10.02
CA LYS A 116 17.16 12.44 -11.16
C LYS A 116 15.73 12.00 -10.82
N CYS A 117 14.79 12.31 -11.72
CA CYS A 117 13.42 11.77 -11.69
C CYS A 117 13.44 10.25 -11.91
N ARG A 118 12.60 9.52 -11.17
CA ARG A 118 12.59 8.05 -11.20
C ARG A 118 11.18 7.49 -11.36
N LYS A 119 11.07 6.30 -11.94
CA LYS A 119 9.76 5.67 -12.21
C LYS A 119 9.14 5.03 -10.97
N HIS A 120 9.94 4.77 -9.94
CA HIS A 120 9.49 4.12 -8.72
C HIS A 120 9.91 4.88 -7.47
N PHE A 121 9.12 4.68 -6.42
CA PHE A 121 9.43 5.13 -5.07
C PHE A 121 9.43 3.92 -4.14
N ARG A 122 10.38 3.84 -3.23
CA ARG A 122 10.51 2.77 -2.26
C ARG A 122 10.59 3.31 -0.85
N TRP A 123 9.98 2.59 0.07
CA TRP A 123 10.16 2.79 1.49
C TRP A 123 10.37 1.45 2.20
N LYS A 124 11.22 1.40 3.22
CA LYS A 124 11.30 0.23 4.11
C LYS A 124 10.36 0.45 5.29
N ASN A 125 9.75 -0.63 5.74
CA ASN A 125 8.87 -0.66 6.90
C ASN A 125 9.39 -1.72 7.89
N LYS A 126 9.53 -1.39 9.17
CA LYS A 126 10.02 -2.34 10.19
C LYS A 126 9.03 -3.48 10.46
N ASN A 127 7.73 -3.20 10.32
CA ASN A 127 6.60 -4.11 10.54
C ASN A 127 6.66 -4.79 11.92
N GLU A 128 6.84 -3.98 12.95
CA GLU A 128 7.02 -4.49 14.32
C GLU A 128 5.69 -5.00 14.89
N PRO A 129 5.68 -6.16 15.60
CA PRO A 129 4.43 -6.79 16.05
C PRO A 129 3.51 -5.90 16.90
N HIS A 130 4.07 -4.97 17.68
CA HIS A 130 3.27 -4.06 18.52
C HIS A 130 2.51 -2.98 17.72
N THR A 131 2.79 -2.85 16.42
CA THR A 131 2.09 -1.97 15.47
C THR A 131 1.11 -2.72 14.56
N ALA A 132 0.91 -4.02 14.79
CA ALA A 132 -0.08 -4.82 14.07
C ALA A 132 -1.48 -4.16 14.13
N GLY A 133 -2.20 -4.19 13.01
CA GLY A 133 -3.53 -3.57 12.88
C GLY A 133 -3.54 -2.04 12.70
N ARG A 134 -2.40 -1.34 12.80
CA ARG A 134 -2.36 0.13 12.63
C ARG A 134 -2.56 0.56 11.17
N THR A 135 -3.02 1.77 10.92
CA THR A 135 -3.30 2.28 9.55
C THR A 135 -2.48 3.53 9.32
N TYR A 136 -1.79 3.62 8.17
CA TYR A 136 -0.91 4.74 7.84
C TYR A 136 -1.36 5.41 6.55
N GLU A 137 -1.98 6.57 6.69
CA GLU A 137 -2.54 7.34 5.57
C GLU A 137 -1.43 8.15 4.89
N TYR A 138 -1.34 8.08 3.57
CA TYR A 138 -0.30 8.79 2.81
C TYR A 138 -0.84 9.42 1.53
N LEU A 139 -0.09 10.39 1.03
CA LEU A 139 -0.29 11.06 -0.24
C LEU A 139 0.79 10.58 -1.21
N ILE A 140 0.40 10.34 -2.46
CA ILE A 140 1.32 10.09 -3.58
C ILE A 140 1.39 11.37 -4.41
N ARG A 141 2.60 11.92 -4.57
CA ARG A 141 2.88 13.05 -5.47
C ARG A 141 3.81 12.58 -6.56
N PHE A 142 3.48 12.86 -7.82
CA PHE A 142 4.29 12.48 -8.97
C PHE A 142 4.06 13.43 -10.14
N THR A 143 4.99 13.47 -11.08
CA THR A 143 4.94 14.32 -12.26
C THR A 143 4.50 13.50 -13.48
N GLY A 144 3.54 14.04 -14.22
CA GLY A 144 3.06 13.46 -15.48
C GLY A 144 3.88 13.83 -16.70
N PRO A 145 3.58 13.23 -17.86
CA PRO A 145 4.36 13.39 -19.09
C PRO A 145 4.40 14.83 -19.62
N ASN A 146 3.35 15.63 -19.35
CA ASN A 146 3.27 17.05 -19.73
C ASN A 146 3.76 17.97 -18.60
N ARG A 147 4.55 17.44 -17.66
CA ARG A 147 5.11 18.16 -16.48
C ARG A 147 4.06 18.68 -15.51
N GLN A 148 2.82 18.21 -15.61
CA GLN A 148 1.77 18.49 -14.64
C GLN A 148 2.02 17.72 -13.34
N SER A 149 1.63 18.33 -12.21
CA SER A 149 1.67 17.64 -10.92
C SER A 149 0.44 16.75 -10.76
N CYS A 150 0.67 15.51 -10.36
CA CYS A 150 -0.34 14.51 -10.07
C CYS A 150 -0.29 14.23 -8.57
N VAL A 151 -1.42 14.39 -7.89
CA VAL A 151 -1.55 14.10 -6.46
C VAL A 151 -2.70 13.14 -6.25
N LYS A 152 -2.45 12.05 -5.56
CA LYS A 152 -3.49 11.11 -5.12
C LYS A 152 -3.41 10.90 -3.62
N ASP A 153 -4.58 10.77 -3.02
CA ASP A 153 -4.74 10.59 -1.60
C ASP A 153 -5.36 9.21 -1.23
N PRO A 154 -4.56 8.12 -1.19
CA PRO A 154 -5.02 6.80 -0.77
C PRO A 154 -4.86 6.52 0.75
N PHE A 155 -5.54 5.49 1.26
CA PHE A 155 -5.46 5.02 2.66
C PHE A 155 -4.96 3.56 2.72
N VAL A 156 -4.01 3.22 3.60
CA VAL A 156 -3.53 1.84 3.82
C VAL A 156 -3.80 1.36 5.26
N ARG A 157 -4.53 0.25 5.39
CA ARG A 157 -4.73 -0.51 6.66
C ARG A 157 -3.65 -1.60 6.80
N ASN A 158 -2.87 -1.59 7.87
CA ASN A 158 -2.04 -2.75 8.23
C ASN A 158 -2.93 -3.80 8.90
N GLY A 159 -2.68 -5.08 8.61
CA GLY A 159 -3.36 -6.22 9.22
C GLY A 159 -2.84 -6.52 10.62
#